data_AF-U2R0X8-F1
#
_entry.id   AF-U2R0X8-F1
#
_cell.length_a   1.000
_cell.length_b   1.000
_cell.length_c   1.000
_cell.angle_alpha   90.00
_cell.angle_beta   90.00
_cell.angle_gamma   90.00
#
_symmetry.space_group_name_H-M   'P 1'
#
loop_
_entity.id
_entity.type
_entity.pdbx_description
1 polymer ?
#
loop_
_entity_poly.entity_id
_entity_poly.type
_entity_poly.pdbx_seq_one_letter_code
_entity_poly.pdbx_strand_id
1 'polypeptide(L)'
;CPTGRAALRRLADSSSTTPRGRALALRSLAALPAGLLRRTLVVVDEELGADPDQRVGVPTLLVCGAADAADVRASMRRWAAHDGLALHEIPGAGHLVTVDAPEEVTGLLLGLLTGALTGPGRA
;
A
#
# COMPACT_ATOMS: atom_id res chain seq x y z
N CYS A 1 -1.01 -26.24 2.23
CA CYS A 1 -1.99 -25.15 2.48
C CYS A 1 -1.24 -23.82 2.67
N PRO A 2 -1.60 -22.72 2.01
CA PRO A 2 -0.87 -21.44 2.08
C PRO A 2 -1.15 -20.68 3.39
N THR A 3 -1.41 -21.39 4.48
CA THR A 3 -1.79 -20.90 5.80
C THR A 3 -0.93 -21.49 6.92
N GLY A 4 0.07 -22.30 6.59
CA GLY A 4 1.04 -22.81 7.57
C GLY A 4 1.97 -21.72 8.08
N ARG A 5 2.52 -21.89 9.29
CA ARG A 5 3.40 -20.92 9.96
C ARG A 5 4.56 -20.40 9.08
N ALA A 6 5.12 -21.25 8.23
CA ALA A 6 6.16 -20.87 7.27
C ALA A 6 5.66 -19.96 6.14
N ALA A 7 4.41 -20.13 5.68
CA ALA A 7 3.80 -19.26 4.68
C ALA A 7 3.51 -17.87 5.26
N LEU A 8 2.97 -17.81 6.49
CA LEU A 8 2.76 -16.54 7.19
C LEU A 8 4.07 -15.78 7.41
N ARG A 9 5.15 -16.51 7.75
CA ARG A 9 6.48 -15.91 7.92
C ARG A 9 6.98 -15.29 6.62
N ARG A 10 6.89 -16.01 5.50
CA ARG A 10 7.29 -15.46 4.18
C ARG A 10 6.51 -14.21 3.81
N LEU A 11 5.19 -14.22 4.02
CA LEU A 11 4.35 -13.05 3.75
C LEU A 11 4.71 -11.86 4.64
N ALA A 12 4.99 -12.11 5.92
CA ALA A 12 5.45 -11.07 6.84
C ALA A 12 6.81 -10.50 6.43
N ASP A 13 7.76 -11.35 6.05
CA ASP A 13 9.10 -10.94 5.64
C ASP A 13 9.10 -10.12 4.34
N SER A 14 8.16 -10.40 3.42
CA SER A 14 7.96 -9.61 2.20
C SER A 14 7.18 -8.30 2.42
N SER A 15 6.48 -8.16 3.55
CA SER A 15 5.62 -7.00 3.80
C SER A 15 6.40 -5.76 4.26
N SER A 16 7.62 -5.89 4.76
CA SER A 16 8.35 -4.78 5.37
C SER A 16 9.86 -4.98 5.30
N THR A 17 10.59 -3.88 5.21
CA THR A 17 12.06 -3.87 5.24
C THR A 17 12.64 -3.79 6.64
N THR A 18 11.83 -3.44 7.65
CA THR A 18 12.26 -3.32 9.04
C THR A 18 11.93 -4.58 9.87
N PRO A 19 12.76 -4.94 10.88
CA PRO A 19 12.43 -6.04 11.80
C PRO A 19 11.10 -5.82 12.54
N ARG A 20 10.83 -4.55 12.90
CA ARG A 20 9.59 -4.16 13.59
C ARG A 20 8.37 -4.37 12.70
N GLY A 21 8.41 -3.93 11.45
CA GLY A 21 7.29 -4.09 10.52
C GLY A 21 7.04 -5.54 10.15
N ARG A 22 8.09 -6.35 9.94
CA ARG A 22 7.94 -7.81 9.76
C ARG A 22 7.31 -8.49 10.97
N ALA A 23 7.71 -8.12 12.19
CA ALA A 23 7.13 -8.65 13.41
C ALA A 23 5.65 -8.23 13.56
N LEU A 24 5.30 -7.00 13.21
CA LEU A 24 3.92 -6.52 13.17
C LEU A 24 3.09 -7.33 12.15
N ALA A 25 3.57 -7.46 10.91
CA ALA A 25 2.91 -8.22 9.87
C ALA A 25 2.64 -9.66 10.30
N LEU A 26 3.64 -10.34 10.89
CA LEU A 26 3.49 -11.71 11.37
C LEU A 26 2.42 -11.81 12.47
N ARG A 27 2.40 -10.88 13.44
CA ARG A 27 1.37 -10.88 14.49
C ARG A 27 -0.02 -10.65 13.92
N SER A 28 -0.18 -9.68 13.01
CA SER A 28 -1.46 -9.38 12.37
C SER A 28 -1.98 -10.57 11.57
N LEU A 29 -1.13 -11.19 10.75
CA LEU A 29 -1.49 -12.36 9.95
C LEU A 29 -1.82 -13.58 10.81
N ALA A 30 -1.07 -13.82 11.89
CA ALA A 30 -1.31 -14.94 12.80
C ALA A 30 -2.58 -14.76 13.66
N ALA A 31 -3.05 -13.53 13.84
CA ALA A 31 -4.30 -13.24 14.55
C ALA A 31 -5.55 -13.50 13.70
N LEU A 32 -5.42 -13.63 12.38
CA LEU A 32 -6.56 -13.92 11.49
C LEU A 32 -6.90 -15.41 11.51
N PRO A 33 -8.20 -15.78 11.59
CA PRO A 33 -8.62 -17.14 11.32
C PRO A 33 -8.14 -17.59 9.93
N ALA A 34 -7.61 -18.80 9.81
CA ALA A 34 -7.00 -19.27 8.55
C ALA A 34 -7.94 -19.21 7.33
N GLY A 35 -9.24 -19.39 7.55
CA GLY A 35 -10.26 -19.25 6.50
C GLY A 35 -10.58 -17.81 6.10
N LEU A 36 -10.30 -16.84 6.98
CA LEU A 36 -10.57 -15.42 6.76
C LEU A 36 -9.50 -14.78 5.88
N LEU A 37 -8.21 -15.05 6.14
CA LEU A 37 -7.11 -14.48 5.35
C LEU A 37 -7.25 -14.78 3.85
N ARG A 38 -7.54 -16.05 3.50
CA ARG A 38 -7.75 -16.44 2.09
C ARG A 38 -8.94 -15.71 1.48
N ARG A 39 -10.04 -15.57 2.22
CA ARG A 39 -11.23 -14.85 1.74
C ARG A 39 -10.95 -13.37 1.55
N THR A 40 -10.23 -12.74 2.48
CA THR A 40 -9.85 -11.32 2.36
C THR A 40 -9.03 -11.05 1.10
N LEU A 41 -8.05 -11.90 0.78
CA LEU A 41 -7.23 -11.71 -0.42
C LEU A 41 -8.03 -11.88 -1.72
N VAL A 42 -8.98 -12.82 -1.76
CA VAL A 42 -9.84 -13.04 -2.94
C VAL A 42 -10.83 -11.88 -3.13
N VAL A 43 -11.47 -11.42 -2.06
CA VAL A 43 -12.45 -10.33 -2.13
C VAL A 43 -11.80 -9.02 -2.58
N VAL A 44 -10.56 -8.75 -2.16
CA VAL A 44 -9.84 -7.55 -2.64
C VAL A 44 -9.60 -7.61 -4.15
N ASP A 45 -9.30 -8.77 -4.71
CA ASP A 45 -9.09 -8.90 -6.16
C ASP A 45 -10.41 -8.82 -6.95
N GLU A 46 -11.48 -9.43 -6.43
CA GLU A 46 -12.81 -9.48 -7.07
C GLU A 46 -13.55 -8.13 -7.02
N GLU A 47 -13.41 -7.36 -5.93
CA GLU A 47 -14.17 -6.11 -5.71
C GLU A 47 -13.43 -4.85 -6.20
N LEU A 48 -12.15 -4.94 -6.54
CA LEU A 48 -11.36 -3.80 -7.07
C LEU A 48 -11.60 -3.54 -8.57
N GLY A 49 -12.71 -4.01 -9.13
CA GLY A 49 -13.15 -3.67 -10.48
C GLY A 49 -13.50 -2.19 -10.61
N ALA A 50 -12.51 -1.33 -10.81
CA ALA A 50 -12.73 0.07 -11.15
C ALA A 50 -13.17 0.21 -12.62
N ASP A 51 -14.11 1.10 -12.88
CA ASP A 51 -14.35 1.61 -14.23
C ASP A 51 -13.03 2.21 -14.75
N PRO A 52 -12.45 1.68 -15.85
CA PRO A 52 -11.15 2.11 -16.34
C PRO A 52 -11.13 3.55 -16.84
N ASP A 53 -12.29 4.20 -17.01
CA ASP A 53 -12.40 5.59 -17.47
C ASP A 53 -12.67 6.58 -16.32
N GLN A 54 -12.95 6.07 -15.11
CA GLN A 54 -13.27 6.92 -13.97
C GLN A 54 -12.00 7.49 -13.31
N ARG A 55 -11.85 8.83 -13.39
CA ARG A 55 -10.77 9.57 -12.74
C ARG A 55 -11.13 10.07 -11.35
N VAL A 56 -10.13 10.23 -10.48
CA VAL A 56 -10.32 10.83 -9.15
C VAL A 56 -10.51 12.34 -9.23
N GLY A 57 -11.64 12.84 -8.70
CA GLY A 57 -12.00 14.28 -8.70
C GLY A 57 -11.67 15.07 -7.44
N VAL A 58 -10.85 14.52 -6.53
CA VAL A 58 -10.49 15.13 -5.24
C VAL A 58 -8.97 15.13 -5.03
N PRO A 59 -8.41 16.04 -4.19
CA PRO A 59 -7.00 16.00 -3.83
C PRO A 59 -6.60 14.61 -3.32
N THR A 60 -5.61 14.01 -3.96
CA THR A 60 -5.23 12.61 -3.74
C THR A 60 -3.72 12.48 -3.66
N LEU A 61 -3.24 11.81 -2.61
CA LEU A 61 -1.84 11.46 -2.42
C LEU A 61 -1.65 9.97 -2.71
N LEU A 62 -0.79 9.65 -3.66
CA LEU A 62 -0.31 8.29 -3.89
C LEU A 62 1.07 8.13 -3.26
N VAL A 63 1.21 7.20 -2.33
CA VAL A 63 2.48 6.89 -1.66
C VAL A 63 2.65 5.38 -1.51
N CYS A 64 3.81 4.84 -1.88
CA CYS A 64 4.16 3.44 -1.68
C CYS A 64 5.65 3.25 -1.39
N GLY A 65 6.02 2.09 -0.85
CA GLY A 65 7.42 1.73 -0.70
C GLY A 65 8.05 1.34 -2.03
N ALA A 66 9.24 1.86 -2.33
CA ALA A 66 9.98 1.52 -3.54
C ALA A 66 10.52 0.08 -3.53
N ALA A 67 10.64 -0.52 -2.35
CA ALA A 67 11.04 -1.91 -2.15
C ALA A 67 9.82 -2.85 -1.96
N ASP A 68 8.60 -2.38 -2.19
CA ASP A 68 7.43 -3.27 -2.24
C ASP A 68 7.58 -4.26 -3.40
N ALA A 69 7.61 -5.55 -3.05
CA ALA A 69 7.75 -6.66 -3.97
C ALA A 69 6.39 -7.21 -4.47
N ALA A 70 5.28 -6.68 -3.97
CA ALA A 70 3.93 -6.99 -4.44
C ALA A 70 3.51 -6.07 -5.61
N ASP A 71 2.32 -6.32 -6.16
CA ASP A 71 1.78 -5.60 -7.31
C ASP A 71 1.31 -4.16 -7.01
N VAL A 72 1.37 -3.72 -5.75
CA VAL A 72 0.90 -2.37 -5.35
C VAL A 72 1.65 -1.27 -6.08
N ARG A 73 2.99 -1.33 -6.12
CA ARG A 73 3.80 -0.31 -6.80
C ARG A 73 3.47 -0.21 -8.29
N ALA A 74 3.35 -1.35 -8.97
CA ALA A 74 2.98 -1.37 -10.38
C ALA A 74 1.56 -0.82 -10.60
N SER A 75 0.62 -1.15 -9.72
CA SER A 75 -0.76 -0.67 -9.77
C SER A 75 -0.86 0.84 -9.51
N MET A 76 -0.14 1.36 -8.52
CA MET A 76 -0.12 2.80 -8.22
C MET A 76 0.56 3.61 -9.32
N ARG A 77 1.58 3.08 -10.00
CA ARG A 77 2.16 3.73 -11.19
C ARG A 77 1.15 3.83 -12.33
N ARG A 78 0.38 2.77 -12.58
CA ARG A 78 -0.69 2.80 -13.60
C ARG A 78 -1.77 3.81 -13.24
N TRP A 79 -2.19 3.85 -11.97
CA TRP A 79 -3.17 4.83 -11.50
C TRP A 79 -2.65 6.27 -11.63
N ALA A 80 -1.42 6.52 -11.18
CA ALA A 80 -0.79 7.84 -11.29
C ALA A 80 -0.72 8.32 -12.75
N ALA A 81 -0.35 7.44 -13.68
CA ALA A 81 -0.33 7.76 -15.10
C ALA A 81 -1.73 7.99 -15.68
N HIS A 82 -2.71 7.18 -15.27
CA HIS A 82 -4.10 7.32 -15.72
C HIS A 82 -4.69 8.68 -15.29
N ASP A 83 -4.57 9.03 -14.02
CA ASP A 83 -5.20 10.23 -13.43
C ASP A 83 -4.32 11.49 -13.47
N GLY A 84 -3.05 11.38 -13.88
CA GLY A 84 -2.10 12.50 -13.82
C GLY A 84 -1.73 12.89 -12.38
N LEU A 85 -1.67 11.92 -11.47
CA LEU A 85 -1.37 12.13 -10.04
C LEU A 85 0.13 12.03 -9.77
N ALA A 86 0.61 12.75 -8.75
CA ALA A 86 1.94 12.55 -8.21
C ALA A 86 1.99 11.24 -7.40
N LEU A 87 2.97 10.39 -7.71
CA LEU A 87 3.30 9.19 -6.94
C LEU A 87 4.62 9.38 -6.19
N HIS A 88 4.56 9.20 -4.87
CA HIS A 88 5.73 9.22 -3.99
C HIS A 88 6.18 7.80 -3.67
N GLU A 89 7.25 7.34 -4.31
CA GLU A 89 7.89 6.05 -4.03
C GLU A 89 8.98 6.24 -2.98
N ILE A 90 8.76 5.77 -1.74
CA ILE A 90 9.70 5.96 -0.63
C ILE A 90 10.87 4.97 -0.72
N PRO A 91 12.12 5.43 -0.90
CA PRO A 91 13.28 4.54 -0.96
C PRO A 91 13.43 3.71 0.31
N GLY A 92 13.76 2.42 0.16
CA GLY A 92 14.02 1.53 1.29
C GLY A 92 12.79 1.07 2.07
N ALA A 93 11.59 1.58 1.79
CA ALA A 93 10.35 1.12 2.41
C ALA A 93 9.70 -0.02 1.59
N GLY A 94 9.11 -0.99 2.29
CA GLY A 94 8.37 -2.12 1.70
C GLY A 94 6.88 -1.85 1.57
N HIS A 95 6.08 -2.92 1.57
CA HIS A 95 4.62 -2.85 1.46
C HIS A 95 3.98 -2.03 2.60
N LEU A 96 4.48 -2.20 3.83
CA LEU A 96 4.06 -1.44 5.00
C LEU A 96 4.79 -0.09 5.08
N VAL A 97 4.65 0.75 4.06
CA VAL A 97 5.37 2.04 3.93
C VAL A 97 5.19 2.95 5.14
N THR A 98 4.00 2.96 5.76
CA THR A 98 3.70 3.75 6.98
C THR A 98 4.45 3.27 8.21
N VAL A 99 4.95 2.03 8.21
CA VAL A 99 5.72 1.46 9.32
C VAL A 99 7.22 1.54 9.04
N ASP A 100 7.63 1.38 7.79
CA ASP A 100 9.03 1.44 7.39
C ASP A 100 9.56 2.88 7.31
N ALA A 101 8.70 3.84 6.98
CA ALA A 101 9.04 5.26 6.77
C ALA A 101 7.98 6.21 7.37
N PRO A 102 7.71 6.14 8.68
CA PRO A 102 6.60 6.86 9.30
C PRO A 102 6.76 8.38 9.19
N GLU A 103 7.97 8.91 9.32
CA GLU A 103 8.25 10.35 9.24
C GLU A 103 8.01 10.89 7.83
N GLU A 104 8.54 10.24 6.78
CA GLU A 104 8.32 10.68 5.40
C GLU A 104 6.83 10.61 5.02
N VAL A 105 6.14 9.53 5.36
CA VAL A 105 4.72 9.37 5.05
C VAL A 105 3.88 10.41 5.80
N THR A 106 4.18 10.67 7.07
CA THR A 106 3.47 11.70 7.85
C THR A 106 3.69 13.09 7.25
N GLY A 107 4.91 13.41 6.81
CA GLY A 107 5.21 14.67 6.13
C GLY A 107 4.40 14.86 4.86
N LEU A 108 4.29 13.83 4.03
CA LEU A 108 3.46 13.86 2.81
C LEU A 108 1.97 14.03 3.14
N LEU A 109 1.45 13.31 4.14
CA LEU A 109 0.05 13.43 4.56
C LEU A 109 -0.26 14.85 5.05
N LEU A 110 0.60 15.42 5.90
CA LEU A 110 0.43 16.79 6.36
C LEU A 110 0.53 17.78 5.20
N GLY A 111 1.44 17.56 4.25
CA GLY A 111 1.54 18.36 3.03
C GLY A 111 0.23 18.39 2.23
N LEU A 112 -0.42 17.24 2.03
CA LEU A 112 -1.73 17.16 1.39
C LEU A 112 -2.80 17.91 2.20
N LEU A 113 -2.90 17.63 3.49
CA LEU A 113 -3.95 18.17 4.37
C LEU A 113 -3.87 19.69 4.54
N THR A 114 -2.66 20.25 4.48
CA THR A 114 -2.41 21.70 4.57
C THR A 114 -2.45 22.40 3.22
N GLY A 115 -2.60 21.65 2.11
CA GLY A 115 -2.59 22.18 0.76
C GLY A 115 -1.19 22.52 0.21
N ALA A 116 -0.12 22.17 0.94
CA ALA A 116 1.26 22.32 0.48
C ALA A 116 1.64 21.30 -0.62
N LEU A 117 0.91 20.18 -0.71
CA LEU A 117 0.91 19.28 -1.85
C LEU A 117 -0.41 19.45 -2.61
N THR A 118 -0.36 20.14 -3.74
CA THR A 118 -1.52 20.27 -4.62
C THR A 118 -1.69 18.98 -5.43
N GLY A 119 -2.85 18.34 -5.32
CA GLY A 119 -3.32 17.37 -6.31
C GLY A 119 -3.69 18.07 -7.63
N PRO A 120 -4.09 17.35 -8.69
CA PRO A 120 -4.52 17.97 -9.94
C PRO A 120 -5.60 19.00 -9.61
N GLY A 121 -5.27 20.27 -9.83
CA GLY A 121 -6.15 21.39 -9.56
C GLY A 121 -7.43 21.19 -10.35
N ARG A 122 -8.58 21.39 -9.70
CA ARG A 122 -9.84 21.55 -10.41
C ARG A 122 -9.70 22.82 -11.26
N ALA A 123 -9.47 22.64 -12.56
CA ALA A 123 -9.67 23.70 -13.56
C ALA A 123 -11.17 23.97 -13.71
#